data_AF-A0A0F9ABZ8-F1
#
_entry.id   AF-A0A0F9ABZ8-F1
#
_cell.length_a   1.000
_cell.length_b   1.000
_cell.length_c   1.000
_cell.angle_alpha   90.00
_cell.angle_beta   90.00
_cell.angle_gamma   90.00
#
_symmetry.space_group_name_H-M   'P 1'
#
loop_
_entity.id
_entity.type
_entity.pdbx_description
1 polymer ?
#
loop_
_entity_poly.entity_id
_entity_poly.type
_entity_poly.pdbx_seq_one_letter_code
_entity_poly.pdbx_strand_id
1 'polypeptide(L)'
;QLDRPVDLMVSMNERTFAFIGGDIYEFYVGAYIGGSIKATINDFPNETKTYETLKINSNFPVDIKVTADLGSSTVTDWEKREDFYHADIPKSLISKSNRYGLGEVAGVAGYNIRVEGTLNGRVTVGDTLENTSGPIGTILSVSGNIMTLDGKDIPVIVGSFVMGSKNSTIEGDTIRGKTAVLDITFDPGKDHKLLTVSADIDKSFN
;
A
#
# COMPACT_ATOMS: atom_id res chain seq x y z
N GLN A 1 5.18 -11.75 18.23
CA GLN A 1 4.60 -12.28 19.48
C GLN A 1 5.69 -12.24 20.55
N LEU A 2 5.61 -11.31 21.51
CA LEU A 2 6.63 -11.18 22.56
C LEU A 2 6.41 -12.31 23.57
N ASP A 3 7.28 -13.32 23.54
CA ASP A 3 7.26 -14.48 24.46
C ASP A 3 7.90 -14.13 25.81
N ARG A 4 7.77 -12.86 26.21
CA ARG A 4 8.24 -12.34 27.50
C ARG A 4 7.01 -12.09 28.35
N PRO A 5 7.00 -12.54 29.62
CA PRO A 5 5.92 -12.21 30.52
C PRO A 5 5.79 -10.69 30.61
N VAL A 6 4.55 -10.21 30.67
CA VAL A 6 4.30 -8.77 30.86
C VAL A 6 4.81 -8.40 32.24
N ASP A 7 5.80 -7.51 32.28
CA ASP A 7 6.45 -7.12 33.53
C ASP A 7 5.50 -6.30 34.39
N LEU A 8 4.73 -5.41 33.75
CA LEU A 8 3.77 -4.55 34.41
C LEU A 8 2.70 -4.09 33.42
N MET A 9 1.43 -4.12 33.84
CA MET A 9 0.34 -3.42 33.16
C MET A 9 -0.13 -2.27 34.04
N VAL A 10 -0.19 -1.08 33.47
CA VAL A 10 -0.69 0.11 34.15
C VAL A 10 -1.75 0.75 33.29
N SER A 11 -2.90 1.02 33.91
CA SER A 11 -3.93 1.84 33.30
C SER A 11 -3.80 3.26 33.84
N MET A 12 -3.65 4.22 32.93
CA MET A 12 -3.54 5.65 33.24
C MET A 12 -4.34 6.42 32.20
N ASN A 13 -5.20 7.33 32.66
CA ASN A 13 -6.00 8.20 31.80
C ASN A 13 -6.74 7.45 30.69
N GLU A 14 -7.49 6.40 31.07
CA GLU A 14 -8.32 5.58 30.15
C GLU A 14 -7.55 4.78 29.08
N ARG A 15 -6.22 4.73 29.19
CA ARG A 15 -5.34 3.94 28.31
C ARG A 15 -4.74 2.78 29.09
N THR A 16 -4.39 1.71 28.38
CA THR A 16 -3.72 0.56 28.97
C THR A 16 -2.31 0.45 28.40
N PHE A 17 -1.32 0.50 29.28
CA PHE A 17 0.09 0.36 28.91
C PHE A 17 0.61 -0.98 29.42
N ALA A 18 1.35 -1.70 28.59
CA ALA A 18 2.11 -2.88 28.99
C ALA A 18 3.61 -2.58 28.88
N PHE A 19 4.34 -2.89 29.93
CA PHE A 19 5.80 -2.86 29.97
C PHE A 19 6.31 -4.29 29.74
N ILE A 20 7.13 -4.48 28.71
CA ILE A 20 7.69 -5.79 28.38
C ILE A 20 9.17 -5.61 28.03
N GLY A 21 10.07 -6.11 28.87
CA GLY A 21 11.50 -6.11 28.62
C GLY A 21 12.15 -4.72 28.57
N GLY A 22 11.52 -3.70 29.18
CA GLY A 22 11.96 -2.30 29.15
C GLY A 22 11.27 -1.43 28.09
N ASP A 23 10.48 -2.04 27.21
CA ASP A 23 9.70 -1.34 26.18
C ASP A 23 8.24 -1.12 26.62
N ILE A 24 7.61 -0.04 26.12
CA ILE A 24 6.24 0.36 26.46
C ILE A 24 5.32 0.15 25.25
N TYR A 25 4.23 -0.59 25.45
CA TYR A 25 3.20 -0.86 24.45
C TYR A 25 1.87 -0.24 24.88
N GLU A 26 1.22 0.51 24.01
CA GLU A 26 -0.10 1.13 24.25
C GLU A 26 -1.22 0.27 23.63
N PHE A 27 -2.25 -0.05 24.42
CA PHE A 27 -3.43 -0.80 24.00
C PHE A 27 -4.68 0.11 24.08
N TYR A 28 -5.51 0.08 23.03
CA TYR A 28 -6.80 0.80 22.95
C TYR A 28 -7.96 -0.20 22.92
N VAL A 29 -8.97 0.00 23.76
CA VAL A 29 -10.22 -0.79 23.80
C VAL A 29 -11.41 0.17 23.77
N GLY A 30 -12.26 0.14 22.72
CA GLY A 30 -13.43 1.02 22.62
C GLY A 30 -14.49 0.59 21.58
N ALA A 31 -15.74 1.05 21.75
CA ALA A 31 -16.82 0.94 20.77
C ALA A 31 -17.05 2.32 20.11
N TYR A 32 -17.26 2.33 18.80
CA TYR A 32 -17.25 3.53 17.95
C TYR A 32 -18.43 3.50 16.96
N ILE A 33 -19.23 4.56 16.94
CA ILE A 33 -20.28 4.79 15.94
C ILE A 33 -19.85 5.97 15.07
N GLY A 34 -19.38 5.67 13.86
CA GLY A 34 -18.81 6.65 12.93
C GLY A 34 -17.48 7.28 13.40
N GLY A 35 -16.71 7.83 12.46
CA GLY A 35 -15.45 8.52 12.73
C GLY A 35 -14.20 7.76 12.27
N SER A 36 -13.04 8.18 12.79
CA SER A 36 -11.76 7.54 12.50
C SER A 36 -10.86 7.47 13.74
N ILE A 37 -10.01 6.44 13.80
CA ILE A 37 -8.96 6.29 14.81
C ILE A 37 -7.61 6.32 14.10
N LYS A 38 -6.63 6.95 14.73
CA LYS A 38 -5.23 6.84 14.34
C LYS A 38 -4.49 6.00 15.37
N ALA A 39 -3.77 4.99 14.92
CA ALA A 39 -2.88 4.20 15.74
C ALA A 39 -1.48 4.20 15.13
N THR A 40 -0.43 4.20 15.96
CA THR A 40 0.96 4.17 15.49
C THR A 40 1.59 2.85 15.90
N ILE A 41 2.15 2.15 14.92
CA ILE A 41 2.98 0.97 15.12
C ILE A 41 4.44 1.42 15.10
N ASN A 42 5.13 1.17 16.22
CA ASN A 42 6.53 1.54 16.43
C ASN A 42 7.25 0.45 17.25
N ASP A 43 7.10 -0.81 16.84
CA ASP A 43 7.99 -1.85 17.36
C ASP A 43 9.44 -1.48 16.96
N PHE A 44 10.48 -1.84 17.71
CA PHE A 44 11.91 -1.54 17.41
C PHE A 44 12.19 -0.23 16.60
N PRO A 45 12.13 0.97 17.22
CA PRO A 45 12.11 2.27 16.51
C PRO A 45 13.34 2.58 15.65
N ASN A 46 14.45 1.90 15.90
CA ASN A 46 15.72 2.14 15.20
C ASN A 46 15.86 1.31 13.92
N GLU A 47 14.97 0.36 13.67
CA GLU A 47 15.04 -0.57 12.54
C GLU A 47 13.95 -0.27 11.50
N THR A 48 14.33 -0.31 10.22
CA THR A 48 13.37 -0.31 9.11
C THR A 48 12.71 -1.67 9.00
N LYS A 49 11.38 -1.67 8.88
CA LYS A 49 10.57 -2.89 8.83
C LYS A 49 9.70 -2.92 7.61
N THR A 50 9.22 -4.10 7.27
CA THR A 50 8.21 -4.33 6.25
C THR A 50 6.89 -4.65 6.94
N TYR A 51 5.81 -3.98 6.54
CA TYR A 51 4.47 -4.23 7.04
C TYR A 51 3.73 -5.08 6.01
N GLU A 52 3.39 -6.31 6.37
CA GLU A 52 2.89 -7.30 5.41
C GLU A 52 1.39 -7.52 5.51
N THR A 53 0.88 -7.74 6.72
CA THR A 53 -0.52 -8.08 6.93
C THR A 53 -1.11 -7.32 8.12
N LEU A 54 -2.42 -7.14 8.12
CA LEU A 54 -3.19 -6.64 9.25
C LEU A 54 -4.13 -7.73 9.77
N LYS A 55 -4.29 -7.72 11.09
CA LYS A 55 -5.26 -8.52 11.82
C LYS A 55 -6.06 -7.61 12.74
N ILE A 56 -7.38 -7.70 12.67
CA ILE A 56 -8.27 -6.94 13.55
C ILE A 56 -9.26 -7.85 14.25
N ASN A 57 -9.55 -7.56 15.52
CA ASN A 57 -10.71 -8.11 16.21
C ASN A 57 -11.79 -7.03 16.23
N SER A 58 -12.79 -7.21 15.38
CA SER A 58 -13.89 -6.27 15.21
C SER A 58 -15.17 -7.03 14.89
N ASN A 59 -16.33 -6.45 15.19
CA ASN A 59 -17.62 -6.99 14.76
C ASN A 59 -17.88 -6.77 13.26
N PHE A 60 -17.15 -5.86 12.61
CA PHE A 60 -17.23 -5.58 11.18
C PHE A 60 -15.84 -5.24 10.60
N PRO A 61 -15.59 -5.51 9.29
CA PRO A 61 -14.39 -5.01 8.63
C PRO A 61 -14.38 -3.48 8.59
N VAL A 62 -13.20 -2.88 8.47
CA VAL A 62 -12.98 -1.43 8.48
C VAL A 62 -11.95 -1.05 7.41
N ASP A 63 -11.99 0.17 6.92
CA ASP A 63 -10.97 0.63 5.98
C ASP A 63 -9.76 1.13 6.76
N ILE A 64 -8.57 0.59 6.48
CA ILE A 64 -7.34 1.01 7.16
C ILE A 64 -6.34 1.53 6.14
N LYS A 65 -6.02 2.82 6.22
CA LYS A 65 -4.89 3.37 5.48
C LYS A 65 -3.61 3.21 6.30
N VAL A 66 -2.65 2.48 5.76
CA VAL A 66 -1.32 2.29 6.32
C VAL A 66 -0.38 3.31 5.68
N THR A 67 0.28 4.11 6.50
CA THR A 67 1.26 5.11 6.05
C THR A 67 2.58 4.93 6.79
N ALA A 68 3.65 4.64 6.07
CA ALA A 68 5.01 4.58 6.57
C ALA A 68 5.91 5.55 5.77
N ASP A 69 7.17 5.71 6.18
CA ASP A 69 8.13 6.61 5.53
C ASP A 69 8.46 6.18 4.08
N LEU A 70 8.41 4.88 3.76
CA LEU A 70 8.72 4.32 2.45
C LEU A 70 7.49 3.70 1.77
N GLY A 71 6.28 4.13 2.12
CA GLY A 71 5.09 3.70 1.39
C GLY A 71 3.77 4.03 2.07
N SER A 72 2.71 4.08 1.27
CA SER A 72 1.35 4.02 1.79
C SER A 72 0.46 3.12 0.95
N SER A 73 -0.57 2.59 1.58
CA SER A 73 -1.61 1.76 0.96
C SER A 73 -2.89 1.77 1.82
N THR A 74 -4.00 1.32 1.24
CA THR A 74 -5.28 1.18 1.95
C THR A 74 -5.73 -0.27 1.89
N VAL A 75 -6.11 -0.80 3.05
CA VAL A 75 -6.64 -2.15 3.23
C VAL A 75 -8.15 -2.07 3.33
N THR A 76 -8.84 -2.73 2.40
CA THR A 76 -10.31 -2.79 2.33
C THR A 76 -10.83 -4.21 2.13
N ASP A 77 -9.98 -5.14 1.69
CA ASP A 77 -10.33 -6.54 1.44
C ASP A 77 -9.95 -7.41 2.64
N TRP A 78 -10.96 -7.93 3.34
CA TRP A 78 -10.79 -8.63 4.61
C TRP A 78 -11.38 -10.03 4.55
N GLU A 79 -10.59 -11.01 4.97
CA GLU A 79 -11.04 -12.39 5.16
C GLU A 79 -11.31 -12.65 6.65
N LYS A 80 -12.53 -13.08 6.98
CA LYS A 80 -12.87 -13.46 8.35
C LYS A 80 -12.39 -14.88 8.66
N ARG A 81 -11.54 -15.03 9.67
CA ARG A 81 -11.07 -16.31 10.21
C ARG A 81 -11.28 -16.32 11.72
N GLU A 82 -12.17 -17.19 12.20
CA GLU A 82 -12.62 -17.22 13.59
C GLU A 82 -13.18 -15.84 14.04
N ASP A 83 -12.67 -15.30 15.15
CA ASP A 83 -13.07 -14.00 15.72
C ASP A 83 -12.28 -12.81 15.13
N PHE A 84 -11.45 -13.04 14.11
CA PHE A 84 -10.58 -12.02 13.54
C PHE A 84 -10.81 -11.82 12.05
N TYR A 85 -10.59 -10.59 11.58
CA TYR A 85 -10.42 -10.30 10.16
C TYR A 85 -8.94 -10.18 9.84
N HIS A 86 -8.55 -10.75 8.72
CA HIS A 86 -7.18 -10.78 8.20
C HIS A 86 -7.14 -10.15 6.82
N ALA A 87 -6.08 -9.40 6.53
CA ALA A 87 -5.87 -8.82 5.23
C ALA A 87 -4.38 -8.62 4.95
N ASP A 88 -3.97 -8.88 3.70
CA ASP A 88 -2.66 -8.46 3.23
C ASP A 88 -2.65 -6.95 3.00
N ILE A 89 -1.56 -6.30 3.36
CA ILE A 89 -1.34 -4.89 3.05
C ILE A 89 -0.94 -4.81 1.58
N PRO A 90 -1.73 -4.14 0.71
CA PRO A 90 -1.36 -4.04 -0.70
C PRO A 90 -0.05 -3.28 -0.84
N LYS A 91 0.67 -3.57 -1.93
CA LYS A 91 1.91 -2.88 -2.27
C LYS A 91 1.71 -1.37 -2.42
N SER A 92 2.79 -0.62 -2.28
CA SER A 92 2.73 0.83 -2.21
C SER A 92 2.29 1.48 -3.51
N LEU A 93 1.25 2.32 -3.41
CA LEU A 93 0.74 3.10 -4.53
C LEU A 93 1.71 4.19 -5.04
N ILE A 94 2.68 4.57 -4.21
CA ILE A 94 3.65 5.63 -4.52
C ILE A 94 5.03 5.08 -4.93
N SER A 95 5.15 3.75 -5.02
CA SER A 95 6.39 3.14 -5.50
C SER A 95 6.70 3.55 -6.93
N LYS A 96 7.99 3.75 -7.21
CA LYS A 96 8.52 4.00 -8.57
C LYS A 96 9.36 2.83 -9.09
N SER A 97 9.54 1.77 -8.29
CA SER A 97 10.34 0.60 -8.68
C SER A 97 9.63 -0.24 -9.76
N ASN A 98 8.31 -0.09 -9.87
CA ASN A 98 7.45 -0.71 -10.89
C ASN A 98 7.52 -0.03 -12.28
N ARG A 99 8.45 0.92 -12.48
CA ARG A 99 8.59 1.67 -13.73
C ARG A 99 9.75 1.16 -14.56
N TYR A 100 9.57 1.13 -15.88
CA TYR A 100 10.59 0.71 -16.82
C TYR A 100 10.64 1.64 -18.04
N GLY A 101 11.85 1.91 -18.52
CA GLY A 101 12.07 2.77 -19.69
C GLY A 101 11.69 2.08 -20.98
N LEU A 102 10.95 2.80 -21.83
CA LEU A 102 10.51 2.31 -23.14
C LEU A 102 11.22 2.95 -24.33
N GLY A 103 11.77 4.14 -24.15
CA GLY A 103 12.49 4.86 -25.20
C GLY A 103 11.72 6.07 -25.71
N GLU A 104 12.19 6.60 -26.84
CA GLU A 104 11.59 7.75 -27.49
C GLU A 104 10.43 7.36 -28.39
N VAL A 105 9.41 8.22 -28.43
CA VAL A 105 8.24 8.06 -29.29
C VAL A 105 8.65 8.35 -30.73
N ALA A 106 8.60 7.32 -31.56
CA ALA A 106 8.93 7.36 -32.98
C ALA A 106 7.72 7.68 -33.87
N GLY A 107 6.49 7.67 -33.33
CA GLY A 107 5.28 7.96 -34.09
C GLY A 107 4.01 7.88 -33.25
N VAL A 108 3.02 8.69 -33.61
CA VAL A 108 1.73 8.76 -32.93
C VAL A 108 0.61 8.76 -33.98
N ALA A 109 -0.28 7.78 -33.93
CA ALA A 109 -1.42 7.66 -34.83
C ALA A 109 -2.69 7.30 -34.05
N GLY A 110 -3.53 8.30 -33.75
CA GLY A 110 -4.65 8.11 -32.82
C GLY A 110 -4.14 7.65 -31.45
N TYR A 111 -4.65 6.53 -30.94
CA TYR A 111 -4.22 5.90 -29.68
C TYR A 111 -3.03 4.95 -29.83
N ASN A 112 -2.48 4.82 -31.04
CA ASN A 112 -1.30 4.01 -31.28
C ASN A 112 -0.04 4.84 -31.09
N ILE A 113 0.81 4.41 -30.16
CA ILE A 113 2.12 4.98 -29.88
C ILE A 113 3.18 4.00 -30.37
N ARG A 114 4.01 4.46 -31.30
CA ARG A 114 5.18 3.72 -31.76
C ARG A 114 6.40 4.25 -31.03
N VAL A 115 7.21 3.38 -30.44
CA VAL A 115 8.50 3.75 -29.84
C VAL A 115 9.67 3.25 -30.70
N GLU A 116 10.84 3.86 -30.52
CA GLU A 116 12.07 3.36 -31.12
C GLU A 116 12.52 2.03 -30.48
N GLY A 117 13.07 1.13 -31.30
CA GLY A 117 13.53 -0.18 -30.85
C GLY A 117 12.42 -1.24 -30.75
N THR A 118 12.63 -2.25 -29.90
CA THR A 118 11.71 -3.40 -29.73
C THR A 118 11.26 -3.50 -28.28
N LEU A 119 9.95 -3.69 -28.07
CA LEU A 119 9.32 -3.75 -26.74
C LEU A 119 9.42 -5.11 -26.02
N ASN A 120 10.20 -6.06 -26.57
CA ASN A 120 10.12 -7.48 -26.23
C ASN A 120 10.21 -7.76 -24.72
N GLY A 121 9.09 -8.23 -24.16
CA GLY A 121 8.98 -8.79 -22.81
C GLY A 121 8.89 -7.78 -21.67
N ARG A 122 9.03 -6.48 -21.92
CA ARG A 122 8.96 -5.45 -20.86
C ARG A 122 7.55 -4.91 -20.67
N VAL A 123 6.83 -4.72 -21.77
CA VAL A 123 5.44 -4.23 -21.77
C VAL A 123 4.46 -5.36 -21.65
N THR A 124 3.46 -5.18 -20.80
CA THR A 124 2.29 -6.05 -20.71
C THR A 124 1.02 -5.24 -20.93
N VAL A 125 -0.02 -5.91 -21.45
CA VAL A 125 -1.37 -5.33 -21.49
C VAL A 125 -1.84 -5.07 -20.06
N GLY A 126 -2.42 -3.89 -19.82
CA GLY A 126 -2.83 -3.41 -18.49
C GLY A 126 -1.82 -2.47 -17.83
N ASP A 127 -0.60 -2.36 -18.36
CA ASP A 127 0.39 -1.38 -17.88
C ASP A 127 -0.04 0.05 -18.23
N THR A 128 0.36 1.02 -17.42
CA THR A 128 0.13 2.44 -17.73
C THR A 128 1.34 3.00 -18.47
N LEU A 129 1.11 3.66 -19.60
CA LEU A 129 2.12 4.45 -20.29
C LEU A 129 2.22 5.82 -19.61
N GLU A 130 3.43 6.27 -19.29
CA GLU A 130 3.69 7.57 -18.65
C GLU A 130 4.79 8.35 -19.40
N ASN A 131 4.77 9.67 -19.25
CA ASN A 131 5.90 10.54 -19.58
C ASN A 131 6.28 11.40 -18.37
N THR A 132 7.16 12.39 -18.56
CA THR A 132 7.57 13.31 -17.48
C THR A 132 6.44 14.18 -16.94
N SER A 133 5.35 14.35 -17.68
CA SER A 133 4.17 15.10 -17.26
C SER A 133 3.13 14.25 -16.51
N GLY A 134 3.23 12.91 -16.57
CA GLY A 134 2.36 12.00 -15.85
C GLY A 134 1.84 10.84 -16.70
N PRO A 135 0.76 10.17 -16.25
CA PRO A 135 0.16 9.07 -16.99
C PRO A 135 -0.51 9.54 -18.28
N ILE A 136 -0.27 8.81 -19.35
CA ILE A 136 -0.83 9.03 -20.68
C ILE A 136 -2.09 8.18 -20.85
N GLY A 137 -2.05 6.89 -20.49
CA GLY A 137 -3.17 5.97 -20.65
C GLY A 137 -2.76 4.51 -20.43
N THR A 138 -3.74 3.60 -20.43
CA THR A 138 -3.53 2.16 -20.20
C THR A 138 -3.27 1.42 -21.51
N ILE A 139 -2.29 0.53 -21.54
CA ILE A 139 -1.92 -0.26 -22.71
C ILE A 139 -2.93 -1.40 -22.90
N LEU A 140 -3.70 -1.35 -23.99
CA LEU A 140 -4.68 -2.37 -24.37
C LEU A 140 -4.09 -3.48 -25.24
N SER A 141 -3.10 -3.15 -26.07
CA SER A 141 -2.43 -4.14 -26.91
C SER A 141 -1.02 -3.71 -27.27
N VAL A 142 -0.18 -4.69 -27.57
CA VAL A 142 1.21 -4.50 -28.00
C VAL A 142 1.45 -5.34 -29.24
N SER A 143 1.92 -4.71 -30.31
CA SER A 143 2.31 -5.38 -31.55
C SER A 143 3.63 -4.81 -32.05
N GLY A 144 4.71 -5.59 -31.89
CA GLY A 144 6.07 -5.15 -32.22
C GLY A 144 6.50 -3.98 -31.34
N ASN A 145 6.64 -2.79 -31.93
CA ASN A 145 7.00 -1.55 -31.23
C ASN A 145 5.84 -0.56 -31.13
N ILE A 146 4.62 -1.01 -31.40
CA ILE A 146 3.40 -0.21 -31.33
C ILE A 146 2.58 -0.67 -30.14
N MET A 147 2.22 0.28 -29.28
CA MET A 147 1.28 0.12 -28.17
C MET A 147 -0.01 0.84 -28.52
N THR A 148 -1.15 0.19 -28.28
CA THR A 148 -2.47 0.82 -28.38
C THR A 148 -2.96 1.15 -26.98
N LEU A 149 -3.36 2.39 -26.75
CA LEU A 149 -3.90 2.84 -25.46
C LEU A 149 -5.43 2.84 -25.44
N ASP A 150 -6.01 2.79 -24.24
CA ASP A 150 -7.45 2.99 -23.99
C ASP A 150 -7.91 4.44 -24.22
N GLY A 151 -6.99 5.39 -24.06
CA GLY A 151 -7.20 6.81 -24.20
C GLY A 151 -5.88 7.60 -24.09
N LYS A 152 -6.00 8.92 -24.12
CA LYS A 152 -4.89 9.83 -23.80
C LYS A 152 -5.36 10.88 -22.83
N ASP A 153 -4.90 10.77 -21.60
CA ASP A 153 -5.06 11.81 -20.57
C ASP A 153 -4.08 12.97 -20.82
N ILE A 154 -2.92 12.65 -21.39
CA ILE A 154 -1.87 13.62 -21.74
C ILE A 154 -1.47 13.46 -23.21
N PRO A 155 -1.31 14.56 -23.97
CA PRO A 155 -0.79 14.50 -25.34
C PRO A 155 0.61 13.88 -25.41
N VAL A 156 0.80 12.97 -26.37
CA VAL A 156 2.10 12.35 -26.66
C VAL A 156 2.72 13.01 -27.89
N ILE A 157 3.96 13.46 -27.77
CA ILE A 157 4.69 14.15 -28.83
C ILE A 157 5.79 13.23 -29.36
N VAL A 158 5.99 13.20 -30.67
CA VAL A 158 7.12 12.49 -31.29
C VAL A 158 8.45 13.05 -30.77
N GLY A 159 9.39 12.18 -30.44
CA GLY A 159 10.67 12.52 -29.80
C GLY A 159 10.60 12.67 -28.27
N SER A 160 9.41 12.57 -27.66
CA SER A 160 9.32 12.51 -26.20
C SER A 160 9.71 11.11 -25.69
N PHE A 161 10.39 11.07 -24.55
CA PHE A 161 10.69 9.81 -23.87
C PHE A 161 9.48 9.33 -23.08
N VAL A 162 9.16 8.04 -23.19
CA VAL A 162 8.06 7.39 -22.46
C VAL A 162 8.56 6.22 -21.63
N MET A 163 7.81 5.93 -20.57
CA MET A 163 8.03 4.83 -19.64
C MET A 163 6.74 4.03 -19.51
N GLY A 164 6.85 2.75 -19.19
CA GLY A 164 5.72 1.97 -18.71
C GLY A 164 5.78 1.86 -17.18
N SER A 165 4.62 1.79 -16.54
CA SER A 165 4.48 1.43 -15.14
C SER A 165 3.55 0.23 -15.00
N LYS A 166 4.03 -0.77 -14.26
CA LYS A 166 3.23 -1.95 -13.86
C LYS A 166 2.22 -1.52 -12.81
N ASN A 167 1.15 -2.29 -12.62
CA ASN A 167 0.22 -2.03 -11.54
C ASN A 167 0.95 -2.09 -10.18
N SER A 168 1.02 -0.94 -9.50
CA SER A 168 1.74 -0.79 -8.23
C SER A 168 1.14 -1.60 -7.10
N THR A 169 -0.13 -2.01 -7.17
CA THR A 169 -0.72 -2.88 -6.14
C THR A 169 -0.24 -4.33 -6.24
N ILE A 170 0.25 -4.74 -7.41
CA ILE A 170 0.73 -6.10 -7.70
C ILE A 170 2.26 -6.16 -7.66
N GLU A 171 2.93 -5.25 -8.38
CA GLU A 171 4.38 -5.24 -8.56
C GLU A 171 5.09 -4.07 -7.87
N GLY A 172 4.38 -3.30 -7.04
CA GLY A 172 4.98 -2.21 -6.27
C GLY A 172 5.80 -2.69 -5.08
N ASP A 173 6.48 -1.75 -4.46
CA ASP A 173 7.24 -2.02 -3.23
C ASP A 173 6.32 -2.39 -2.07
N THR A 174 6.79 -3.26 -1.19
CA THR A 174 6.16 -3.47 0.11
C THR A 174 6.15 -2.17 0.92
N ILE A 175 5.14 -1.99 1.77
CA ILE A 175 5.11 -0.88 2.71
C ILE A 175 6.24 -1.08 3.72
N ARG A 176 7.20 -0.16 3.74
CA ARG A 176 8.35 -0.21 4.63
C ARG A 176 8.47 1.04 5.47
N GLY A 177 9.06 0.89 6.65
CA GLY A 177 9.46 2.00 7.48
C GLY A 177 9.79 1.70 8.92
N LYS A 178 10.33 2.71 9.60
CA LYS A 178 10.62 2.61 11.05
C LYS A 178 9.33 2.55 11.87
N THR A 179 8.35 3.37 11.48
CA THR A 179 7.01 3.45 12.06
C THR A 179 5.95 3.41 10.97
N ALA A 180 4.78 2.89 11.28
CA ALA A 180 3.58 3.01 10.45
C ALA A 180 2.44 3.65 11.24
N VAL A 181 1.71 4.55 10.59
CA VAL A 181 0.46 5.12 11.08
C VAL A 181 -0.70 4.40 10.39
N LEU A 182 -1.61 3.88 11.18
CA LEU A 182 -2.87 3.26 10.76
C LEU A 182 -3.99 4.28 10.94
N ASP A 183 -4.54 4.78 9.83
CA ASP A 183 -5.75 5.58 9.82
C ASP A 183 -6.95 4.66 9.57
N ILE A 184 -7.69 4.35 10.62
CA ILE A 184 -8.81 3.41 10.63
C ILE A 184 -10.11 4.19 10.47
N THR A 185 -10.90 3.86 9.45
CA THR A 185 -12.16 4.52 9.14
C THR A 185 -13.33 3.55 9.34
N PHE A 186 -14.33 3.97 10.12
CA PHE A 186 -15.52 3.19 10.42
C PHE A 186 -16.67 3.55 9.50
N ASP A 187 -17.52 2.57 9.18
CA ASP A 187 -18.76 2.79 8.44
C ASP A 187 -19.75 3.52 9.37
N PRO A 188 -20.22 4.74 9.02
CA PRO A 188 -21.15 5.50 9.85
C PRO A 188 -22.53 4.83 9.99
N GLY A 189 -22.85 3.87 9.13
CA GLY A 189 -24.09 3.08 9.19
C GLY A 189 -24.03 1.88 10.13
N LYS A 190 -22.89 1.62 10.77
CA LYS A 190 -22.67 0.47 11.65
C LYS A 190 -22.13 0.90 13.02
N ASP A 191 -22.56 0.18 14.06
CA ASP A 191 -21.96 0.28 15.38
C ASP A 191 -20.72 -0.63 15.43
N HIS A 192 -19.53 -0.05 15.31
CA HIS A 192 -18.27 -0.78 15.26
C HIS A 192 -17.71 -0.97 16.66
N LYS A 193 -17.39 -2.22 17.01
CA LYS A 193 -16.61 -2.54 18.21
C LYS A 193 -15.26 -3.06 17.79
N LEU A 194 -14.23 -2.22 17.88
CA LEU A 194 -12.86 -2.57 17.56
C LEU A 194 -12.10 -2.86 18.87
N LEU A 195 -11.74 -4.13 19.05
CA LEU A 195 -11.07 -4.60 20.27
C LEU A 195 -9.55 -4.56 20.12
N THR A 196 -9.02 -5.00 18.97
CA THR A 196 -7.58 -5.03 18.72
C THR A 196 -7.27 -4.79 17.25
N VAL A 197 -6.12 -4.19 16.99
CA VAL A 197 -5.47 -4.10 15.69
C VAL A 197 -4.04 -4.56 15.87
N SER A 198 -3.56 -5.40 14.97
CA SER A 198 -2.19 -5.89 14.96
C SER A 198 -1.69 -5.97 13.53
N ALA A 199 -0.40 -5.79 13.34
CA ALA A 199 0.25 -5.98 12.05
C ALA A 199 1.29 -7.10 12.17
N ASP A 200 1.45 -7.87 11.10
CA ASP A 200 2.63 -8.69 10.93
C ASP A 200 3.75 -7.86 10.31
N ILE A 201 4.94 -7.96 10.91
CA ILE A 201 6.04 -7.04 10.72
C ILE A 201 7.34 -7.81 10.62
N ASP A 202 7.97 -7.73 9.47
CA ASP A 202 9.27 -8.33 9.24
C ASP A 202 10.40 -7.31 9.29
N LYS A 203 11.54 -7.73 9.83
CA LYS A 203 12.76 -6.91 9.76
C LYS A 203 13.20 -6.81 8.30
N SER A 204 13.35 -5.58 7.82
CA SER A 204 13.91 -5.35 6.49
C SER A 204 15.43 -5.44 6.59
N PHE A 205 16.02 -6.55 6.13
CA PHE A 205 17.46 -6.65 5.91
C PHE A 205 17.79 -5.96 4.57
N ASN A 206 18.07 -4.66 4.63
CA ASN A 206 18.75 -3.93 3.56
C ASN A 206 20.18 -3.62 3.97
#